data_AF-A0A0E3KJV9-F1
#
_entry.id   AF-A0A0E3KJV9-F1
#
_cell.length_a   1.000
_cell.length_b   1.000
_cell.length_c   1.000
_cell.angle_alpha   90.00
_cell.angle_beta   90.00
_cell.angle_gamma   90.00
#
_symmetry.space_group_name_H-M   'P 1'
#
loop_
_entity.id
_entity.type
_entity.pdbx_description
1 polymer ?
#
loop_
_entity_poly.entity_id
_entity_poly.type
_entity_poly.pdbx_seq_one_letter_code
_entity_poly.pdbx_strand_id
1 'polypeptide(L)'
;AEFAKELGSVICMIDLVIGYTAIQSMAIWARKADMILHLHRAGNSTYSRQKIHGMNFRVICKWMRMAGVDHIHAGTVVGKLEGDPLMIKGFYNTLLQTHLEVNLPQGIFFEQDWAA
;
A
#
# COMPACT_ATOMS: atom_id res chain seq x y z
N ALA A 1 -18.90 -7.17 -4.57
CA ALA A 1 -17.98 -8.11 -3.91
C ALA A 1 -18.56 -9.52 -3.95
N GLU A 2 -19.77 -9.75 -3.39
CA GLU A 2 -20.42 -11.08 -3.41
C GLU A 2 -20.55 -11.70 -4.80
N PHE A 3 -20.97 -10.94 -5.81
CA PHE A 3 -21.07 -11.48 -7.17
C PHE A 3 -19.72 -11.99 -7.72
N ALA A 4 -18.60 -11.34 -7.37
CA ALA A 4 -17.27 -11.81 -7.76
C ALA A 4 -16.90 -13.14 -7.07
N LYS A 5 -17.30 -13.29 -5.81
CA LYS A 5 -17.15 -14.53 -5.03
C LYS A 5 -18.02 -15.66 -5.62
N GLU A 6 -19.27 -15.38 -5.94
CA GLU A 6 -20.20 -16.35 -6.55
C GLU A 6 -19.70 -16.86 -7.89
N LEU A 7 -19.05 -16.00 -8.68
CA LEU A 7 -18.39 -16.39 -9.93
C LEU A 7 -17.11 -17.22 -9.72
N GLY A 8 -16.61 -17.34 -8.49
CA GLY A 8 -15.36 -18.04 -8.17
C GLY A 8 -14.10 -17.24 -8.50
N SER A 9 -14.16 -15.90 -8.48
CA SER A 9 -12.97 -15.06 -8.65
C SER A 9 -12.02 -15.25 -7.45
N VAL A 10 -10.70 -15.21 -7.70
CA VAL A 10 -9.67 -15.37 -6.65
C VAL A 10 -9.29 -14.03 -6.01
N ILE A 11 -9.48 -12.93 -6.73
CA ILE A 11 -8.99 -11.60 -6.34
C ILE A 11 -10.02 -10.52 -6.68
N CYS A 12 -10.14 -9.52 -5.82
CA CYS A 12 -10.85 -8.26 -6.08
C CYS A 12 -9.89 -7.08 -6.04
N MET A 13 -10.23 -6.01 -6.76
CA MET A 13 -9.46 -4.76 -6.75
C MET A 13 -10.29 -3.61 -6.20
N ILE A 14 -9.64 -2.72 -5.45
CA ILE A 14 -10.19 -1.49 -4.89
C ILE A 14 -9.26 -0.31 -5.14
N ASP A 15 -9.78 0.91 -5.08
CA ASP A 15 -9.00 2.15 -5.23
C ASP A 15 -8.85 2.88 -3.90
N LEU A 16 -7.68 3.46 -3.66
CA LEU A 16 -7.36 4.27 -2.47
C LEU A 16 -8.35 5.41 -2.22
N VAL A 17 -8.94 5.97 -3.30
CA VAL A 17 -9.91 7.07 -3.21
C VAL A 17 -11.21 6.69 -2.49
N ILE A 18 -11.49 5.40 -2.31
CA ILE A 18 -12.70 4.93 -1.61
C ILE A 18 -12.67 5.25 -0.10
N GLY A 19 -11.49 5.54 0.45
CA GLY A 19 -11.30 5.97 1.84
C GLY A 19 -11.03 4.83 2.82
N TYR A 20 -10.23 5.13 3.85
CA TYR A 20 -9.69 4.15 4.81
C TYR A 20 -10.77 3.30 5.50
N THR A 21 -11.91 3.90 5.88
CA THR A 21 -13.04 3.18 6.50
C THR A 21 -13.62 2.10 5.59
N ALA A 22 -13.79 2.42 4.30
CA ALA A 22 -14.31 1.46 3.32
C ALA A 22 -13.25 0.38 3.01
N ILE A 23 -11.97 0.76 2.91
CA ILE A 23 -10.86 -0.18 2.71
C ILE A 23 -10.84 -1.24 3.81
N GLN A 24 -10.92 -0.84 5.09
CA GLN A 24 -10.95 -1.80 6.21
C GLN A 24 -12.19 -2.70 6.17
N SER A 25 -13.36 -2.16 5.82
CA SER A 25 -14.57 -2.96 5.65
C SER A 25 -14.40 -4.03 4.56
N MET A 26 -13.76 -3.66 3.45
CA MET A 26 -13.48 -4.56 2.33
C MET A 26 -12.40 -5.59 2.66
N ALA A 27 -11.37 -5.23 3.41
CA ALA A 27 -10.34 -6.17 3.89
C ALA A 27 -10.92 -7.23 4.84
N ILE A 28 -11.78 -6.82 5.79
CA ILE A 28 -12.50 -7.74 6.68
C ILE A 28 -13.39 -8.68 5.87
N TRP A 29 -14.08 -8.16 4.86
CA TRP A 29 -14.90 -8.99 3.96
C TRP A 29 -14.04 -9.98 3.16
N ALA A 30 -12.97 -9.52 2.53
CA ALA A 30 -12.09 -10.34 1.69
C ALA A 30 -11.50 -11.51 2.50
N ARG A 31 -11.08 -11.25 3.75
CA ARG A 31 -10.64 -12.28 4.68
C ARG A 31 -11.70 -13.33 4.99
N LYS A 32 -12.96 -12.93 5.18
CA LYS A 32 -14.08 -13.88 5.43
C LYS A 32 -14.53 -14.61 4.17
N ALA A 33 -14.23 -14.05 3.01
CA ALA A 33 -14.59 -14.60 1.70
C ALA A 33 -13.49 -15.45 1.07
N ASP A 34 -12.34 -15.61 1.74
CA ASP A 34 -11.13 -16.26 1.21
C ASP A 34 -10.67 -15.68 -0.13
N MET A 35 -10.70 -14.34 -0.23
CA MET A 35 -10.32 -13.60 -1.44
C MET A 35 -9.10 -12.71 -1.22
N ILE A 36 -8.28 -12.58 -2.24
CA ILE A 36 -7.18 -11.62 -2.29
C ILE A 36 -7.74 -10.21 -2.57
N LEU A 37 -7.21 -9.20 -1.90
CA LEU A 37 -7.57 -7.79 -2.05
C LEU A 37 -6.41 -6.97 -2.60
N HIS A 38 -6.52 -6.57 -3.87
CA HIS A 38 -5.57 -5.69 -4.54
C HIS A 38 -5.96 -4.22 -4.40
N LEU A 39 -5.04 -3.39 -3.93
CA LEU A 39 -5.23 -1.95 -3.81
C LEU A 39 -4.49 -1.19 -4.91
N HIS A 40 -5.25 -0.45 -5.70
CA HIS A 40 -4.73 0.56 -6.60
C HIS A 40 -4.69 1.92 -5.93
N ARG A 41 -3.55 2.63 -6.09
CA ARG A 41 -3.27 3.89 -5.39
C ARG A 41 -3.81 5.13 -6.11
N ALA A 42 -4.98 5.06 -6.74
CA ALA A 42 -5.56 6.20 -7.44
C ALA A 42 -5.60 7.46 -6.54
N GLY A 43 -5.27 8.63 -7.11
CA GLY A 43 -5.27 9.91 -6.39
C GLY A 43 -4.12 10.13 -5.40
N ASN A 44 -3.24 9.15 -5.13
CA ASN A 44 -2.16 9.30 -4.14
C ASN A 44 -1.20 10.46 -4.45
N SER A 45 -0.89 10.71 -5.73
CA SER A 45 0.10 11.71 -6.14
C SER A 45 -0.33 13.15 -5.85
N THR A 46 -1.64 13.37 -5.63
CA THR A 46 -2.20 14.68 -5.27
C THR A 46 -1.57 15.24 -3.99
N TYR A 47 -1.19 14.37 -3.06
CA TYR A 47 -0.63 14.77 -1.76
C TYR A 47 0.67 14.06 -1.38
N SER A 48 1.24 13.21 -2.26
CA SER A 48 2.51 12.51 -1.98
C SER A 48 3.66 12.87 -2.93
N ARG A 49 3.39 13.58 -4.03
CA ARG A 49 4.41 13.90 -5.05
C ARG A 49 5.32 15.06 -4.66
N GLN A 50 4.78 16.07 -3.97
CA GLN A 50 5.54 17.27 -3.63
C GLN A 50 6.43 17.02 -2.41
N LYS A 51 7.72 17.35 -2.52
CA LYS A 51 8.71 17.11 -1.45
C LYS A 51 8.56 18.04 -0.26
N ILE A 52 7.97 19.23 -0.47
CA ILE A 52 7.90 20.31 0.53
C ILE A 52 6.54 20.45 1.21
N HIS A 53 5.52 19.72 0.75
CA HIS A 53 4.17 19.75 1.32
C HIS A 53 3.43 18.45 1.00
N GLY A 54 2.68 17.94 1.97
CA GLY A 54 1.90 16.71 1.85
C GLY A 54 2.44 15.59 2.74
N MET A 55 2.32 14.35 2.26
CA MET A 55 2.66 13.15 3.00
C MET A 55 3.33 12.12 2.10
N ASN A 56 4.52 11.67 2.50
CA ASN A 56 5.27 10.67 1.74
C ASN A 56 4.49 9.34 1.63
N PHE A 57 4.54 8.72 0.44
CA PHE A 57 3.81 7.47 0.16
C PHE A 57 4.17 6.31 1.10
N ARG A 58 5.36 6.31 1.73
CA ARG A 58 5.73 5.31 2.76
C ARG A 58 4.75 5.30 3.94
N VAL A 59 4.20 6.44 4.32
CA VAL A 59 3.21 6.53 5.40
C VAL A 59 1.92 5.79 4.99
N ILE A 60 1.47 5.99 3.74
CA ILE A 60 0.33 5.28 3.17
C ILE A 60 0.62 3.77 3.07
N CYS A 61 1.83 3.37 2.67
CA CYS A 61 2.24 1.96 2.63
C CYS A 61 2.05 1.30 4.01
N LYS A 62 2.49 1.96 5.10
CA LYS A 62 2.29 1.46 6.46
C LYS A 62 0.81 1.31 6.79
N TRP A 63 0.01 2.34 6.52
CA TRP A 63 -1.42 2.32 6.81
C TRP A 63 -2.17 1.26 6.02
N MET A 64 -1.83 1.05 4.75
CA MET A 64 -2.46 0.03 3.91
C MET A 64 -2.08 -1.39 4.33
N ARG A 65 -0.83 -1.61 4.73
CA ARG A 65 -0.41 -2.87 5.34
C ARG A 65 -1.21 -3.17 6.60
N MET A 66 -1.41 -2.20 7.48
CA MET A 66 -2.25 -2.36 8.68
C MET A 66 -3.75 -2.47 8.38
N ALA A 67 -4.23 -1.82 7.31
CA ALA A 67 -5.63 -1.91 6.88
C ALA A 67 -5.98 -3.29 6.31
N GLY A 68 -4.98 -4.11 5.96
CA GLY A 68 -5.16 -5.51 5.54
C GLY A 68 -5.35 -5.69 4.04
N VAL A 69 -4.73 -4.86 3.20
CA VAL A 69 -4.67 -5.13 1.75
C VAL A 69 -3.50 -6.04 1.41
N ASP A 70 -3.70 -6.95 0.46
CA ASP A 70 -2.69 -7.96 0.11
C ASP A 70 -1.67 -7.40 -0.89
N HIS A 71 -2.13 -6.62 -1.87
CA HIS A 71 -1.27 -5.99 -2.87
C HIS A 71 -1.46 -4.47 -2.88
N ILE A 72 -0.38 -3.73 -3.15
CA ILE A 72 -0.41 -2.29 -3.39
C ILE A 72 0.62 -1.91 -4.45
N HIS A 73 0.26 -0.98 -5.34
CA HIS A 73 1.22 -0.43 -6.29
C HIS A 73 2.27 0.43 -5.57
N ALA A 74 3.54 0.05 -5.65
CA ALA A 74 4.64 0.78 -5.00
C ALA A 74 5.43 1.70 -5.94
N GLY A 75 5.34 1.52 -7.27
CA GLY A 75 6.10 2.27 -8.27
C GLY A 75 7.16 1.41 -8.97
N THR A 76 7.66 1.88 -10.12
CA THR A 76 8.50 1.07 -11.03
C THR A 76 9.90 1.64 -11.27
N VAL A 77 10.22 2.84 -10.76
CA VAL A 77 11.50 3.56 -10.94
C VAL A 77 11.77 3.99 -12.39
N VAL A 78 11.86 3.04 -13.31
CA VAL A 78 12.18 3.25 -14.74
C VAL A 78 10.94 3.40 -15.63
N GLY A 79 9.75 3.43 -15.03
CA GLY A 79 8.50 3.55 -15.78
C GLY A 79 8.12 5.00 -16.10
N LYS A 80 6.92 5.16 -16.68
CA LYS A 80 6.37 6.47 -17.07
C LYS A 80 6.01 7.39 -15.88
N LEU A 81 5.86 6.83 -14.69
CA LEU A 81 5.44 7.55 -13.49
C LEU A 81 6.66 7.79 -12.58
N GLU A 82 6.65 8.92 -11.88
CA GLU A 82 7.75 9.34 -10.99
C GLU A 82 8.04 8.30 -9.89
N GLY A 83 9.33 8.21 -9.52
CA GLY A 83 9.80 7.39 -8.40
C GLY A 83 11.33 7.30 -8.34
N ASP A 84 11.93 7.98 -7.36
CA ASP A 84 13.37 7.86 -7.07
C ASP A 84 13.75 6.42 -6.66
N PRO A 85 14.85 5.82 -7.19
CA PRO A 85 15.22 4.43 -6.92
C PRO A 85 15.34 4.08 -5.43
N LEU A 86 15.96 4.94 -4.62
CA LEU A 86 16.19 4.67 -3.20
C LEU A 86 14.89 4.82 -2.40
N MET A 87 14.09 5.83 -2.72
CA MET A 87 12.80 6.03 -2.07
C MET A 87 11.82 4.90 -2.38
N ILE A 88 11.74 4.47 -3.64
CA ILE A 88 10.92 3.33 -4.04
C ILE A 88 11.37 2.06 -3.32
N LYS A 89 12.69 1.80 -3.23
CA LYS A 89 13.20 0.66 -2.44
C LYS A 89 12.75 0.72 -0.98
N GLY A 90 12.71 1.90 -0.37
CA GLY A 90 12.16 2.10 0.98
C GLY A 90 10.67 1.74 1.08
N PHE A 91 9.87 1.98 0.05
CA PHE A 91 8.46 1.58 0.01
C PHE A 91 8.31 0.05 -0.04
N TYR A 92 9.08 -0.62 -0.90
CA TYR A 92 9.08 -2.09 -0.98
C TYR A 92 9.50 -2.71 0.36
N ASN A 93 10.57 -2.22 0.97
CA ASN A 93 11.01 -2.70 2.29
C ASN A 93 9.91 -2.50 3.33
N THR A 94 9.25 -1.34 3.33
CA THR A 94 8.12 -1.05 4.24
C THR A 94 6.96 -2.05 4.11
N LEU A 95 6.71 -2.55 2.90
CA LEU A 95 5.60 -3.46 2.62
C LEU A 95 5.96 -4.94 2.85
N LEU A 96 7.23 -5.32 2.67
CA LEU A 96 7.64 -6.71 2.62
C LEU A 96 8.39 -7.20 3.87
N GLN A 97 9.20 -6.35 4.50
CA GLN A 97 10.03 -6.77 5.63
C GLN A 97 9.21 -6.82 6.93
N THR A 98 9.54 -7.77 7.82
CA THR A 98 8.92 -7.88 9.15
C THR A 98 9.55 -6.91 10.16
N HIS A 99 10.80 -6.49 9.92
CA HIS A 99 11.51 -5.50 10.71
C HIS A 99 12.27 -4.55 9.78
N LEU A 100 12.30 -3.26 10.12
CA LEU A 100 13.00 -2.21 9.39
C LEU A 100 13.90 -1.43 10.34
N GLU A 101 15.20 -1.42 10.07
CA GLU A 101 16.14 -0.50 10.73
C GLU A 101 16.05 0.91 10.14
N VAL A 102 16.59 1.91 10.85
CA VAL A 102 16.73 3.28 10.33
C VAL A 102 17.62 3.27 9.08
N ASN A 103 17.13 3.85 7.99
CA ASN A 103 17.86 4.00 6.73
C ASN A 103 17.46 5.31 6.04
N LEU A 104 18.20 6.38 6.34
CA LEU A 104 17.93 7.72 5.83
C LEU A 104 17.98 7.81 4.30
N PRO A 105 18.94 7.16 3.59
CA PRO A 105 18.95 7.14 2.12
C PRO A 105 17.66 6.59 1.50
N GLN A 106 17.02 5.61 2.13
CA GLN A 106 15.73 5.04 1.69
C GLN A 106 14.51 5.75 2.30
N GLY A 107 14.71 6.87 3.01
CA GLY A 107 13.65 7.62 3.66
C GLY A 107 13.02 6.92 4.86
N ILE A 108 13.71 5.95 5.48
CA ILE A 108 13.28 5.24 6.69
C ILE A 108 13.89 5.97 7.89
N PHE A 109 13.10 6.82 8.55
CA PHE A 109 13.55 7.65 9.67
C PHE A 109 13.44 6.98 11.03
N PHE A 110 12.58 5.97 11.14
CA PHE A 110 12.29 5.28 12.38
C PHE A 110 12.40 3.79 12.15
N GLU A 111 12.97 3.11 13.13
CA GLU A 111 12.87 1.67 13.25
C GLU A 111 11.39 1.26 13.31
N GLN A 112 11.05 0.15 12.66
CA GLN A 112 9.68 -0.36 12.62
C GLN A 112 9.69 -1.89 12.68
N ASP A 113 9.18 -2.41 13.78
CA ASP A 113 8.79 -3.81 13.94
C ASP A 113 7.30 -3.98 13.57
N TRP A 114 6.97 -5.04 12.85
CA TRP A 114 5.60 -5.42 12.50
C TRP A 114 5.03 -6.54 13.39
N ALA A 115 5.83 -7.06 14.34
CA ALA A 115 5.44 -8.13 15.26
C ALA A 115 4.85 -9.37 14.54
N ALA A 116 5.40 -9.68 13.37
CA ALA A 116 4.94 -10.74 12.46
C ALA A 116 5.66 -12.07 12.73
#